data_AF-A0A420XKJ8-F1
#
_entry.id   AF-A0A420XKJ8-F1
#
_cell.length_a   1.000
_cell.length_b   1.000
_cell.length_c   1.000
_cell.angle_alpha   90.00
_cell.angle_beta   90.00
_cell.angle_gamma   90.00
#
_symmetry.space_group_name_H-M   'P 1'
#
loop_
_entity.id
_entity.type
_entity.pdbx_description
1 polymer ?
#
loop_
_entity_poly.entity_id
_entity_poly.type
_entity_poly.pdbx_seq_one_letter_code
_entity_poly.pdbx_strand_id
1 'polypeptide(L)'
;MPDLDRPVVALTFDDGPSSFRPRTLEVLREHGVPATFFDVGARVRANPHLVAFAAAEGHLVLNHTDTHPRLADLPDEQVRSEVRETEQALAAAGVEPAFKAVRPPFLSTDEGVRGVLSDLGYLEVLATFGVPDYDPATTAEQIVAEVLEKAEPGAVVVLHDGAIDSGAGAATVEALPAIITGLRERGYELGLLDASGSAVPATLQHRSDPVPPVQAPVPYRPLVHESPEPPAPWVVSVGVGPGAVEAMWRDYCTATGADPDSLDVATAFGDSPAMADQLLELVLHGPKRATAGLLADFDAGTPLPSVGAHWIVLDGTGAPACVLQTTDVRTGLLGSVDDAFALDEGEGDRTRGDWLAGHRRYFERQGERRGTPFDETTEQVVFERFRVVWPPEVADR
;
A
#
# COMPACT_ATOMS: atom_id res chain seq x y z
N MET A 1 -5.46 34.39 -0.49
CA MET A 1 -4.58 34.66 0.67
C MET A 1 -5.10 33.80 1.80
N PRO A 2 -4.23 33.03 2.48
CA PRO A 2 -4.66 32.26 3.65
C PRO A 2 -5.24 33.21 4.71
N ASP A 3 -6.29 32.77 5.37
CA ASP A 3 -6.96 33.51 6.42
C ASP A 3 -6.19 33.25 7.72
N LEU A 4 -5.32 34.20 8.10
CA LEU A 4 -4.36 34.05 9.20
C LEU A 4 -5.02 33.84 10.58
N ASP A 5 -6.34 33.98 10.68
CA ASP A 5 -7.12 33.75 11.90
C ASP A 5 -7.66 32.30 12.03
N ARG A 6 -7.56 31.46 10.98
CA ARG A 6 -8.04 30.07 11.05
C ARG A 6 -7.01 29.18 11.74
N PRO A 7 -7.44 28.31 12.68
CA PRO A 7 -6.53 27.40 13.36
C PRO A 7 -5.95 26.40 12.35
N VAL A 8 -4.66 26.08 12.49
CA VAL A 8 -3.95 25.21 11.54
C VAL A 8 -3.70 23.83 12.14
N VAL A 9 -3.79 22.79 11.32
CA VAL A 9 -3.33 21.44 11.64
C VAL A 9 -2.31 21.01 10.59
N ALA A 10 -1.17 20.47 11.01
CA ALA A 10 -0.18 19.89 10.11
C ALA A 10 -0.33 18.36 10.09
N LEU A 11 -0.59 17.81 8.91
CA LEU A 11 -0.49 16.37 8.68
C LEU A 11 0.97 16.03 8.40
N THR A 12 1.51 15.11 9.18
CA THR A 12 2.89 14.65 9.05
C THR A 12 2.94 13.14 8.88
N PHE A 13 3.86 12.67 8.05
CA PHE A 13 3.97 11.26 7.68
C PHE A 13 5.38 10.77 7.93
N ASP A 14 5.53 9.77 8.78
CA ASP A 14 6.81 9.14 9.12
C ASP A 14 7.10 7.94 8.21
N ASP A 15 8.32 7.40 8.31
CA ASP A 15 8.81 6.17 7.66
C ASP A 15 8.96 6.18 6.14
N GLY A 16 8.59 7.22 5.41
CA GLY A 16 8.62 7.20 3.95
C GLY A 16 10.01 7.33 3.30
N PRO A 17 10.07 7.42 1.95
CA PRO A 17 8.97 7.15 1.01
C PRO A 17 8.64 5.64 0.95
N SER A 18 7.34 5.32 0.94
CA SER A 18 6.84 3.95 0.80
C SER A 18 6.24 3.64 -0.59
N SER A 19 5.71 2.43 -0.78
CA SER A 19 4.86 2.07 -1.93
C SER A 19 3.54 2.83 -1.98
N PHE A 20 3.06 3.34 -0.84
CA PHE A 20 1.83 4.13 -0.73
C PHE A 20 2.05 5.62 -1.03
N ARG A 21 3.31 6.10 -0.98
CA ARG A 21 3.66 7.51 -1.23
C ARG A 21 3.02 8.08 -2.50
N PRO A 22 3.03 7.40 -3.67
CA PRO A 22 2.38 7.94 -4.86
C PRO A 22 0.90 8.26 -4.63
N ARG A 23 0.14 7.33 -4.02
CA ARG A 23 -1.29 7.54 -3.77
C ARG A 23 -1.53 8.59 -2.69
N THR A 24 -0.69 8.65 -1.65
CA THR A 24 -0.73 9.73 -0.66
C THR A 24 -0.58 11.10 -1.33
N LEU A 25 0.39 11.27 -2.23
CA LEU A 25 0.62 12.52 -2.95
C LEU A 25 -0.56 12.86 -3.89
N GLU A 26 -1.15 11.88 -4.57
CA GLU A 26 -2.34 12.08 -5.40
C GLU A 26 -3.51 12.61 -4.57
N VAL A 27 -3.84 11.97 -3.45
CA VAL A 27 -4.94 12.40 -2.56
C VAL A 27 -4.68 13.82 -2.03
N LEU A 28 -3.46 14.11 -1.59
CA LEU A 28 -3.06 15.44 -1.13
C LEU A 28 -3.21 16.49 -2.23
N ARG A 29 -2.82 16.17 -3.47
CA ARG A 29 -3.02 17.03 -4.66
C ARG A 29 -4.49 17.27 -4.95
N GLU A 30 -5.29 16.20 -5.03
CA GLU A 30 -6.74 16.26 -5.29
C GLU A 30 -7.44 17.22 -4.31
N HIS A 31 -6.96 17.25 -3.06
CA HIS A 31 -7.51 18.12 -2.02
C HIS A 31 -6.78 19.46 -1.87
N GLY A 32 -5.68 19.69 -2.59
CA GLY A 32 -4.86 20.91 -2.51
C GLY A 32 -4.21 21.14 -1.14
N VAL A 33 -3.78 20.05 -0.47
CA VAL A 33 -3.24 20.08 0.89
C VAL A 33 -1.75 19.75 0.87
N PRO A 34 -0.85 20.63 1.37
CA PRO A 34 0.54 20.28 1.59
C PRO A 34 0.67 19.43 2.87
N ALA A 35 1.77 18.69 2.97
CA ALA A 35 2.07 17.81 4.11
C ALA A 35 3.57 17.78 4.38
N THR A 36 3.96 17.36 5.59
CA THR A 36 5.36 17.19 5.96
C THR A 36 5.71 15.72 6.05
N PHE A 37 6.70 15.27 5.29
CA PHE A 37 7.19 13.89 5.28
C PHE A 37 8.51 13.81 6.05
N PHE A 38 8.60 12.92 7.03
CA PHE A 38 9.86 12.55 7.67
C PHE A 38 10.34 11.25 7.01
N ASP A 39 11.29 11.38 6.08
CA ASP A 39 11.74 10.28 5.25
C ASP A 39 13.02 9.63 5.80
N VAL A 40 13.06 8.30 5.71
CA VAL A 40 14.19 7.46 6.12
C VAL A 40 15.23 7.45 5.00
N GLY A 41 16.50 7.75 5.32
CA GLY A 41 17.58 7.93 4.36
C GLY A 41 17.77 6.75 3.39
N ALA A 42 17.70 5.51 3.89
CA ALA A 42 17.76 4.32 3.05
C ALA A 42 16.63 4.26 2.00
N ARG A 43 15.43 4.72 2.35
CA ARG A 43 14.26 4.75 1.45
C ARG A 43 14.33 5.91 0.47
N VAL A 44 14.86 7.06 0.89
CA VAL A 44 15.17 8.18 0.00
C VAL A 44 16.15 7.74 -1.09
N ARG A 45 17.22 7.02 -0.74
CA ARG A 45 18.19 6.51 -1.72
C ARG A 45 17.59 5.53 -2.72
N ALA A 46 16.60 4.74 -2.31
CA ALA A 46 15.92 3.80 -3.19
C ALA A 46 15.01 4.53 -4.20
N ASN A 47 14.29 5.56 -3.77
CA ASN A 47 13.32 6.27 -4.61
C ASN A 47 13.50 7.80 -4.60
N PRO A 48 14.68 8.33 -4.99
CA PRO A 48 15.01 9.75 -4.85
C PRO A 48 14.13 10.64 -5.72
N HIS A 49 13.65 10.12 -6.86
CA HIS A 49 12.76 10.84 -7.77
C HIS A 49 11.38 11.14 -7.17
N LEU A 50 10.86 10.26 -6.30
CA LEU A 50 9.60 10.46 -5.57
C LEU A 50 9.74 11.56 -4.51
N VAL A 51 10.87 11.57 -3.81
CA VAL A 51 11.18 12.57 -2.79
C VAL A 51 11.38 13.95 -3.42
N ALA A 52 12.14 14.02 -4.52
CA ALA A 52 12.32 15.23 -5.31
C ALA A 52 10.98 15.79 -5.81
N PHE A 53 10.09 14.90 -6.25
CA PHE A 53 8.77 15.26 -6.73
C PHE A 53 7.91 15.87 -5.62
N ALA A 54 7.84 15.22 -4.45
CA ALA A 54 7.08 15.72 -3.30
C ALA A 54 7.56 17.12 -2.88
N ALA A 55 8.87 17.32 -2.75
CA ALA A 55 9.44 18.62 -2.41
C ALA A 55 9.09 19.70 -3.46
N ALA A 56 9.20 19.37 -4.75
CA ALA A 56 8.88 20.29 -5.83
C ALA A 56 7.38 20.57 -6.00
N GLU A 57 6.50 19.74 -5.43
CA GLU A 57 5.06 19.98 -5.33
C GLU A 57 4.67 20.81 -4.08
N GLY A 58 5.67 21.26 -3.32
CA GLY A 58 5.47 22.13 -2.16
C GLY A 58 5.13 21.38 -0.88
N HIS A 59 5.35 20.06 -0.83
CA HIS A 59 5.45 19.35 0.43
C HIS A 59 6.79 19.64 1.10
N LEU A 60 6.85 19.47 2.42
CA LEU A 60 8.11 19.53 3.15
C LEU A 60 8.64 18.11 3.32
N VAL A 61 9.92 17.87 3.03
CA VAL A 61 10.57 16.58 3.31
C VAL A 61 11.72 16.82 4.28
N LEU A 62 11.69 16.13 5.41
CA LEU A 62 12.59 16.24 6.55
C LEU A 62 13.19 14.87 6.91
N ASN A 63 14.13 14.89 7.84
CA ASN A 63 14.99 13.75 8.15
C ASN A 63 14.35 12.82 9.20
N HIS A 64 14.29 11.52 8.92
CA HIS A 64 13.82 10.50 9.86
C HIS A 64 14.87 9.44 10.16
N THR A 65 16.14 9.83 10.25
CA THR A 65 17.32 8.94 10.38
C THR A 65 17.51 8.03 9.17
N ASP A 66 18.59 7.27 9.12
CA ASP A 66 18.98 6.54 7.92
C ASP A 66 18.41 5.12 7.90
N THR A 67 18.43 4.48 9.08
CA THR A 67 18.05 3.08 9.28
C THR A 67 16.96 2.90 10.32
N HIS A 68 16.30 3.99 10.74
CA HIS A 68 15.20 4.02 11.71
C HIS A 68 15.52 3.39 13.09
N PRO A 69 16.68 3.67 13.73
CA PRO A 69 16.95 3.18 15.08
C PRO A 69 16.35 4.08 16.16
N ARG A 70 16.13 3.52 17.36
CA ARG A 70 15.82 4.29 18.58
C ARG A 70 17.05 5.12 18.98
N LEU A 71 17.01 6.44 18.77
CA LEU A 71 18.20 7.28 18.96
C LEU A 71 18.70 7.32 20.40
N ALA A 72 17.81 7.23 21.40
CA ALA A 72 18.21 7.21 22.81
C ALA A 72 18.98 5.93 23.22
N ASP A 73 18.95 4.89 22.39
CA ASP A 73 19.69 3.64 22.61
C ASP A 73 21.09 3.67 21.96
N LEU A 74 21.43 4.74 21.24
CA LEU A 74 22.66 4.84 20.46
C LEU A 74 23.69 5.77 21.12
N PRO A 75 25.00 5.50 20.95
CA PRO A 75 26.05 6.48 21.20
C PRO A 75 25.92 7.70 20.27
N ASP A 76 26.29 8.89 20.76
CA ASP A 76 26.20 10.16 20.02
C ASP A 76 26.76 10.10 18.59
N GLU A 77 27.88 9.40 18.38
CA GLU A 77 28.49 9.32 17.04
C GLU A 77 27.62 8.53 16.06
N GLN A 78 26.90 7.51 16.54
CA GLN A 78 25.93 6.79 15.71
C GLN A 78 24.70 7.65 15.42
N VAL A 79 24.23 8.46 16.40
CA VAL A 79 23.19 9.47 16.15
C VAL A 79 23.64 10.47 15.07
N ARG A 80 24.88 10.97 15.14
CA ARG A 80 25.45 11.85 14.10
C ARG A 80 25.49 11.19 12.74
N SER A 81 25.88 9.91 12.69
CA SER A 81 25.92 9.14 11.45
C SER A 81 24.53 9.01 10.83
N GLU A 82 23.55 8.57 11.61
CA GLU A 82 22.16 8.40 11.16
C GLU A 82 21.57 9.69 10.57
N VAL A 83 21.81 10.83 11.23
CA VAL A 83 21.31 12.13 10.73
C VAL A 83 22.05 12.56 9.47
N ARG A 84 23.38 12.41 9.41
CA ARG A 84 24.19 12.86 8.25
C ARG A 84 23.99 12.01 7.01
N GLU A 85 23.80 10.70 7.15
CA GLU A 85 23.56 9.81 6.01
C GLU A 85 22.21 10.14 5.34
N THR A 86 21.17 10.45 6.14
CA THR A 86 19.89 10.92 5.59
C THR A 86 19.98 12.33 5.01
N GLU A 87 20.75 13.23 5.61
CA GLU A 87 21.03 14.55 5.03
C GLU A 87 21.63 14.42 3.63
N GLN A 88 22.63 13.56 3.48
CA GLN A 88 23.28 13.29 2.20
C GLN A 88 22.30 12.67 1.20
N ALA A 89 21.44 11.75 1.63
CA ALA A 89 20.42 11.15 0.78
C ALA A 89 19.40 12.18 0.26
N LEU A 90 18.89 13.05 1.14
CA LEU A 90 17.97 14.13 0.77
C LEU A 90 18.62 15.12 -0.20
N ALA A 91 19.86 15.53 0.08
CA ALA A 91 20.62 16.41 -0.81
C ALA A 91 20.87 15.76 -2.19
N ALA A 92 21.21 14.47 -2.22
CA ALA A 92 21.40 13.73 -3.47
C ALA A 92 20.10 13.56 -4.27
N ALA A 93 18.94 13.53 -3.60
CA ALA A 93 17.62 13.58 -4.22
C ALA A 93 17.23 15.00 -4.70
N GLY A 94 18.04 16.03 -4.43
CA GLY A 94 17.76 17.42 -4.81
C GLY A 94 16.79 18.13 -3.88
N VAL A 95 16.62 17.65 -2.64
CA VAL A 95 15.80 18.29 -1.62
C VAL A 95 16.64 19.26 -0.82
N GLU A 96 16.23 20.53 -0.81
CA GLU A 96 16.83 21.59 0.01
C GLU A 96 15.75 22.19 0.92
N PRO A 97 15.52 21.62 2.12
CA PRO A 97 14.47 22.12 3.00
C PRO A 97 14.87 23.49 3.57
N ALA A 98 13.88 24.37 3.74
CA ALA A 98 14.10 25.74 4.24
C ALA A 98 14.72 25.78 5.65
N PHE A 99 14.56 24.69 6.41
CA PHE A 99 15.20 24.46 7.70
C PHE A 99 15.49 22.96 7.86
N LYS A 100 16.41 22.63 8.77
CA LYS A 100 16.78 21.26 9.07
C LYS A 100 16.04 20.79 10.31
N ALA A 101 15.30 19.71 10.19
CA ALA A 101 14.59 19.08 11.30
C ALA A 101 14.69 17.56 11.22
N VAL A 102 14.71 16.94 12.39
CA VAL A 102 14.67 15.49 12.60
C VAL A 102 13.47 15.17 13.49
N ARG A 103 12.70 14.17 13.10
CA ARG A 103 11.83 13.46 14.04
C ARG A 103 12.53 12.17 14.46
N PRO A 104 12.84 11.96 15.75
CA PRO A 104 13.44 10.71 16.21
C PRO A 104 12.47 9.52 16.00
N PRO A 105 12.92 8.41 15.38
CA PRO A 105 12.17 7.16 15.33
C PRO A 105 11.60 6.75 16.69
N PHE A 106 10.36 6.28 16.71
CA PHE A 106 9.63 5.91 17.93
C PHE A 106 9.52 7.03 18.98
N LEU A 107 9.76 8.28 18.59
CA LEU A 107 9.94 9.43 19.47
C LEU A 107 11.03 9.18 20.55
N SER A 108 11.99 8.31 20.25
CA SER A 108 13.06 7.91 21.15
C SER A 108 14.15 8.97 21.18
N THR A 109 14.11 9.83 22.20
CA THR A 109 15.06 10.95 22.37
C THR A 109 15.30 11.29 23.84
N ASP A 110 16.44 11.89 24.13
CA ASP A 110 16.85 12.38 25.44
C ASP A 110 17.70 13.67 25.34
N GLU A 111 18.36 14.10 26.42
CA GLU A 111 19.20 15.30 26.41
C GLU A 111 20.45 15.14 25.54
N GLY A 112 21.02 13.94 25.46
CA GLY A 112 22.17 13.63 24.61
C GLY A 112 21.79 13.74 23.13
N VAL A 113 20.71 13.10 22.72
CA VAL A 113 20.17 13.19 21.35
C VAL A 113 19.88 14.65 20.99
N ARG A 114 19.17 15.40 21.84
CA ARG A 114 18.90 16.83 21.61
C ARG A 114 20.16 17.68 21.48
N GLY A 115 21.19 17.40 22.28
CA GLY A 115 22.50 18.05 22.18
C GLY A 115 23.16 17.78 20.82
N VAL A 116 23.17 16.52 20.39
CA VAL A 116 23.71 16.12 19.07
C VAL A 116 22.96 16.79 17.93
N LEU A 117 21.63 16.80 17.95
CA LEU A 117 20.82 17.45 16.91
C LEU A 117 21.11 18.95 16.86
N SER A 118 21.19 19.61 18.03
CA SER A 118 21.51 21.03 18.12
C SER A 118 22.91 21.35 17.57
N ASP A 119 23.93 20.54 17.90
CA ASP A 119 25.29 20.68 17.36
C ASP A 119 25.34 20.56 15.83
N LEU A 120 24.46 19.73 15.26
CA LEU A 120 24.32 19.55 13.81
C LEU A 120 23.45 20.63 13.15
N GLY A 121 22.84 21.53 13.93
CA GLY A 121 21.94 22.57 13.43
C GLY A 121 20.54 22.07 13.07
N TYR A 122 20.11 20.95 13.65
CA TYR A 122 18.78 20.36 13.47
C TYR A 122 17.84 20.74 14.60
N LEU A 123 16.59 21.04 14.23
CA LEU A 123 15.46 21.08 15.15
C LEU A 123 14.96 19.65 15.41
N GLU A 124 14.75 19.30 16.68
CA GLU A 124 13.94 18.13 17.02
C GLU A 124 12.46 18.46 16.86
N VAL A 125 11.74 17.68 16.07
CA VAL A 125 10.30 17.83 15.88
C VAL A 125 9.59 16.58 16.36
N LEU A 126 8.80 16.76 17.42
CA LEU A 126 7.86 15.75 17.91
C LEU A 126 6.48 16.01 17.33
N ALA A 127 5.47 15.38 17.90
CA ALA A 127 4.09 15.55 17.49
C ALA A 127 3.19 15.85 18.68
N THR A 128 2.05 16.48 18.39
CA THR A 128 0.99 16.69 19.37
C THR A 128 0.35 15.35 19.72
N PHE A 129 0.03 14.55 18.70
CA PHE A 129 -0.46 13.18 18.86
C PHE A 129 -0.19 12.34 17.61
N GLY A 130 -0.25 11.03 17.78
CA GLY A 130 -0.34 10.06 16.69
C GLY A 130 -1.56 9.17 16.85
N VAL A 131 -1.83 8.39 15.81
CA VAL A 131 -2.82 7.32 15.77
C VAL A 131 -2.11 5.99 15.51
N PRO A 132 -2.70 4.83 15.86
CA PRO A 132 -2.08 3.52 15.62
C PRO A 132 -2.24 3.07 14.16
N ASP A 133 -2.07 3.98 13.20
CA ASP A 133 -2.22 3.73 11.77
C ASP A 133 -1.08 2.87 11.17
N TYR A 134 -0.06 2.58 11.97
CA TYR A 134 0.99 1.59 11.68
C TYR A 134 0.57 0.14 12.02
N ASP A 135 -0.52 -0.05 12.76
CA ASP A 135 -1.09 -1.37 13.07
C ASP A 135 -2.01 -1.82 11.93
N PRO A 136 -1.73 -2.96 11.27
CA PRO A 136 -2.58 -3.49 10.18
C PRO A 136 -4.03 -3.79 10.58
N ALA A 137 -4.33 -3.90 11.87
CA ALA A 137 -5.69 -4.11 12.35
C ALA A 137 -6.50 -2.79 12.46
N THR A 138 -5.85 -1.64 12.38
CA THR A 138 -6.51 -0.33 12.46
C THR A 138 -7.17 -0.01 11.13
N THR A 139 -8.48 0.28 11.15
CA THR A 139 -9.24 0.63 9.94
C THR A 139 -9.17 2.11 9.60
N ALA A 140 -9.47 2.46 8.35
CA ALA A 140 -9.54 3.85 7.90
C ALA A 140 -10.53 4.67 8.73
N GLU A 141 -11.69 4.12 9.10
CA GLU A 141 -12.69 4.81 9.93
C GLU A 141 -12.17 5.10 11.34
N GLN A 142 -11.40 4.17 11.92
CA GLN A 142 -10.78 4.37 13.23
C GLN A 142 -9.75 5.50 13.17
N ILE A 143 -8.91 5.51 12.13
CA ILE A 143 -7.93 6.58 11.87
C ILE A 143 -8.65 7.93 11.75
N VAL A 144 -9.69 8.01 10.92
CA VAL A 144 -10.50 9.23 10.75
C VAL A 144 -11.09 9.69 12.08
N ALA A 145 -11.75 8.79 12.81
CA ALA A 145 -12.41 9.13 14.07
C ALA A 145 -11.41 9.68 15.09
N GLU A 146 -10.26 9.03 15.25
CA GLU A 146 -9.26 9.40 16.25
C GLU A 146 -8.54 10.71 15.90
N VAL A 147 -8.19 10.93 14.62
CA VAL A 147 -7.61 12.20 14.17
C VAL A 147 -8.59 13.35 14.41
N LEU A 148 -9.86 13.16 14.05
CA LEU A 148 -10.87 14.21 14.17
C LEU A 148 -11.31 14.48 15.62
N GLU A 149 -11.20 13.49 16.51
CA GLU A 149 -11.44 13.64 17.95
C GLU A 149 -10.31 14.43 18.62
N LYS A 150 -9.06 14.14 18.28
CA LYS A 150 -7.87 14.74 18.90
C LYS A 150 -7.42 16.06 18.28
N ALA A 151 -7.98 16.44 17.12
CA ALA A 151 -7.59 17.66 16.42
C ALA A 151 -7.85 18.93 17.25
N GLU A 152 -6.79 19.69 17.48
CA GLU A 152 -6.80 20.99 18.15
C GLU A 152 -5.99 22.04 17.37
N PRO A 153 -6.19 23.35 17.60
CA PRO A 153 -5.40 24.40 16.95
C PRO A 153 -3.90 24.22 17.15
N GLY A 154 -3.15 24.16 16.04
CA GLY A 154 -1.70 23.97 16.05
C GLY A 154 -1.26 22.50 16.10
N ALA A 155 -2.19 21.54 16.05
CA ALA A 155 -1.85 20.13 16.15
C ALA A 155 -0.91 19.68 15.02
N VAL A 156 0.14 18.96 15.41
CA VAL A 156 1.03 18.20 14.52
C VAL A 156 0.65 16.73 14.66
N VAL A 157 0.00 16.19 13.62
CA VAL A 157 -0.52 14.82 13.59
C VAL A 157 0.53 13.90 12.99
N VAL A 158 0.92 12.83 13.68
CA VAL A 158 1.70 11.74 13.07
C VAL A 158 0.76 10.71 12.46
N LEU A 159 0.97 10.50 11.18
CA LEU A 159 0.56 9.36 10.40
C LEU A 159 1.83 8.65 9.88
N HIS A 160 1.68 7.48 9.31
CA HIS A 160 2.79 6.73 8.74
C HIS A 160 2.60 6.59 7.24
N ASP A 161 3.68 6.84 6.49
CA ASP A 161 3.76 6.47 5.10
C ASP A 161 4.07 4.97 5.04
N GLY A 162 2.96 4.21 5.07
CA GLY A 162 2.85 2.78 5.31
C GLY A 162 4.09 1.95 4.99
N ALA A 163 4.61 1.22 5.96
CA ALA A 163 5.63 0.24 5.65
C ALA A 163 5.09 -0.75 4.60
N ILE A 164 5.89 -1.00 3.55
CA ILE A 164 5.61 -1.95 2.46
C ILE A 164 5.13 -3.32 2.98
N ASP A 165 5.52 -3.67 4.21
CA ASP A 165 5.38 -4.99 4.80
C ASP A 165 4.31 -5.08 5.90
N SER A 166 3.43 -4.07 6.02
CA SER A 166 2.25 -4.15 6.88
C SER A 166 1.04 -3.54 6.16
N GLY A 167 -0.15 -4.12 6.33
CA GLY A 167 -1.40 -3.64 5.72
C GLY A 167 -1.81 -2.22 6.15
N ALA A 168 -1.04 -1.59 7.05
CA ALA A 168 -1.38 -0.35 7.72
C ALA A 168 -1.32 0.89 6.82
N GLY A 169 -0.52 0.85 5.75
CA GLY A 169 -0.43 1.94 4.78
C GLY A 169 -1.71 2.21 4.00
N ALA A 170 -2.43 1.16 3.63
CA ALA A 170 -3.66 1.27 2.84
C ALA A 170 -4.75 2.03 3.61
N ALA A 171 -4.94 1.69 4.89
CA ALA A 171 -5.94 2.33 5.75
C ALA A 171 -5.67 3.83 5.93
N THR A 172 -4.40 4.23 6.06
CA THR A 172 -4.00 5.64 6.17
C THR A 172 -4.34 6.43 4.90
N VAL A 173 -4.03 5.86 3.73
CA VAL A 173 -4.36 6.46 2.43
C VAL A 173 -5.87 6.59 2.24
N GLU A 174 -6.63 5.55 2.61
CA GLU A 174 -8.09 5.53 2.54
C GLU A 174 -8.73 6.55 3.49
N ALA A 175 -8.17 6.73 4.69
CA ALA A 175 -8.65 7.69 5.68
C ALA A 175 -8.43 9.16 5.26
N LEU A 176 -7.39 9.43 4.47
CA LEU A 176 -6.89 10.78 4.22
C LEU A 176 -7.93 11.76 3.63
N PRO A 177 -8.76 11.40 2.63
CA PRO A 177 -9.81 12.28 2.12
C PRO A 177 -10.82 12.71 3.21
N ALA A 178 -11.22 11.76 4.06
CA ALA A 178 -12.18 12.01 5.14
C ALA A 178 -11.56 12.81 6.29
N ILE A 179 -10.28 12.59 6.62
CA ILE A 179 -9.53 13.45 7.55
C ILE A 179 -9.52 14.90 7.05
N ILE A 180 -9.09 15.11 5.79
CA ILE A 180 -8.96 16.46 5.23
C ILE A 180 -10.31 17.18 5.22
N THR A 181 -11.35 16.49 4.78
CA THR A 181 -12.72 17.03 4.73
C THR A 181 -13.21 17.35 6.15
N GLY A 182 -13.09 16.41 7.08
CA GLY A 182 -13.56 16.58 8.46
C GLY A 182 -12.81 17.67 9.24
N LEU A 183 -11.53 17.88 8.98
CA LEU A 183 -10.75 18.98 9.57
C LEU A 183 -11.22 20.34 9.03
N ARG A 184 -11.44 20.44 7.71
CA ARG A 184 -11.95 21.66 7.07
C ARG A 184 -13.35 22.03 7.56
N GLU A 185 -14.22 21.05 7.72
CA GLU A 185 -15.57 21.23 8.27
C GLU A 185 -15.55 21.73 9.73
N ARG A 186 -14.54 21.32 10.51
CA ARG A 186 -14.28 21.83 11.86
C ARG A 186 -13.62 23.21 11.89
N GLY A 187 -13.32 23.79 10.73
CA GLY A 187 -12.79 25.13 10.58
C GLY A 187 -11.27 25.23 10.50
N TYR A 188 -10.55 24.10 10.49
CA TYR A 188 -9.10 24.07 10.39
C TYR A 188 -8.60 24.33 8.97
N GLU A 189 -7.48 25.05 8.86
CA GLU A 189 -6.62 25.06 7.68
C GLU A 189 -5.55 23.96 7.81
N LEU A 190 -5.16 23.35 6.69
CA LEU A 190 -4.10 22.35 6.70
C LEU A 190 -2.79 22.97 6.19
N GLY A 191 -1.71 22.71 6.92
CA GLY A 191 -0.46 23.42 6.76
C GLY A 191 0.79 22.56 6.84
N LEU A 192 1.94 23.24 6.84
CA LEU A 192 3.27 22.64 6.98
C LEU A 192 3.87 23.01 8.33
N LEU A 193 5.00 22.39 8.66
CA LEU A 193 5.82 22.80 9.78
C LEU A 193 6.71 23.99 9.39
N ASP A 194 6.90 24.92 10.31
CA ASP A 194 7.91 25.97 10.20
C ASP A 194 9.22 25.60 10.94
N ALA A 195 10.20 26.50 10.91
CA ALA A 195 11.49 26.32 11.57
C ALA A 195 11.43 26.30 13.12
N SER A 196 10.25 26.42 13.71
CA SER A 196 9.99 26.19 15.14
C SER A 196 9.32 24.85 15.42
N GLY A 197 8.96 24.10 14.38
CA GLY A 197 8.21 22.85 14.48
C GLY A 197 6.71 23.07 14.65
N SER A 198 6.22 24.31 14.46
CA SER A 198 4.81 24.65 14.61
C SER A 198 4.07 24.50 13.29
N ALA A 199 2.80 24.09 13.36
CA ALA A 199 1.92 24.06 12.20
C ALA A 199 1.57 25.49 11.75
N VAL A 200 1.86 25.81 10.49
CA VAL A 200 1.59 27.13 9.88
C VAL A 200 0.84 26.99 8.56
N PRO A 201 0.00 27.98 8.17
CA PRO A 201 -0.73 27.92 6.91
C PRO A 201 0.22 27.75 5.74
N ALA A 202 -0.10 26.83 4.83
CA ALA A 202 0.69 26.59 3.63
C ALA A 202 -0.23 26.21 2.48
N THR A 203 0.24 26.45 1.26
CA THR A 203 -0.50 26.08 0.04
C THR A 203 0.36 25.15 -0.78
N LEU A 204 -0.24 24.06 -1.24
CA LEU A 204 0.40 23.13 -2.15
C LEU A 204 0.78 23.84 -3.45
N GLN A 205 1.97 23.55 -3.97
CA GLN A 205 2.39 24.03 -5.28
C GLN A 205 1.94 23.03 -6.35
N HIS A 206 0.70 23.17 -6.79
CA HIS A 206 0.10 22.24 -7.76
C HIS A 206 0.98 22.05 -9.01
N ARG A 207 1.27 20.79 -9.36
CA ARG A 207 1.99 20.42 -10.58
C ARG A 207 1.08 19.71 -11.58
N SER A 208 1.33 19.93 -12.87
CA SER A 208 0.62 19.22 -13.95
C SER A 208 1.21 17.84 -14.25
N ASP A 209 2.46 17.60 -13.81
CA ASP A 209 3.14 16.33 -14.04
C ASP A 209 2.48 15.22 -13.20
N PRO A 210 2.34 14.00 -13.74
CA PRO A 210 1.82 12.87 -12.97
C PRO A 210 2.73 12.58 -11.77
N VAL A 211 2.14 12.12 -10.66
CA VAL A 211 2.92 11.61 -9.53
C VAL A 211 3.73 10.42 -10.03
N PRO A 212 5.06 10.38 -9.82
CA PRO A 212 5.87 9.29 -10.31
C PRO A 212 5.60 8.01 -9.50
N PRO A 213 5.68 6.82 -10.13
CA PRO A 213 5.59 5.56 -9.39
C PRO A 213 6.86 5.28 -8.59
N VAL A 214 6.79 4.32 -7.67
CA VAL A 214 7.98 3.71 -7.06
C VAL A 214 8.80 2.98 -8.14
N GLN A 215 10.12 3.13 -8.12
CA GLN A 215 11.03 2.52 -9.10
C GLN A 215 11.94 1.44 -8.49
N ALA A 216 12.27 1.55 -7.21
CA ALA A 216 13.07 0.55 -6.52
C ALA A 216 12.32 0.01 -5.29
N PRO A 217 12.57 -1.26 -4.91
CA PRO A 217 12.07 -1.80 -3.65
C PRO A 217 12.46 -0.88 -2.50
N VAL A 218 11.50 -0.59 -1.62
CA VAL A 218 11.75 0.25 -0.45
C VAL A 218 12.42 -0.62 0.62
N PRO A 219 13.63 -0.25 1.10
CA PRO A 219 14.29 -1.01 2.14
C PRO A 219 13.44 -1.07 3.42
N TYR A 220 13.25 -2.29 3.93
CA TYR A 220 12.54 -2.54 5.19
C TYR A 220 13.50 -2.90 6.31
N ARG A 221 13.23 -2.33 7.49
CA ARG A 221 13.74 -2.80 8.77
C ARG A 221 12.52 -2.97 9.68
N PRO A 222 12.21 -4.18 10.17
CA PRO A 222 11.00 -4.39 10.93
C PRO A 222 10.91 -3.50 12.17
N LEU A 223 9.80 -2.76 12.28
CA LEU A 223 9.45 -1.96 13.47
C LEU A 223 9.13 -2.85 14.70
N VAL A 224 8.87 -4.15 14.47
CA VAL A 224 8.29 -5.07 15.47
C VAL A 224 9.09 -6.37 15.65
N HIS A 225 10.16 -6.60 14.87
CA HIS A 225 10.96 -7.82 14.97
C HIS A 225 12.44 -7.51 15.25
N GLU A 226 12.95 -7.98 16.39
CA GLU A 226 14.36 -7.93 16.77
C GLU A 226 15.27 -8.77 15.84
N SER A 227 14.69 -9.51 14.90
CA SER A 227 15.42 -10.30 13.92
C SER A 227 15.79 -9.46 12.69
N PRO A 228 17.04 -9.51 12.21
CA PRO A 228 17.46 -8.85 10.97
C PRO A 228 16.78 -9.42 9.71
N GLU A 229 16.04 -10.53 9.83
CA GLU A 229 15.29 -11.15 8.75
C GLU A 229 13.78 -10.99 9.01
N PRO A 230 13.00 -10.44 8.05
CA PRO A 230 11.55 -10.35 8.17
C PRO A 230 10.96 -11.76 8.31
N PRO A 231 9.91 -11.97 9.14
CA PRO A 231 9.27 -13.27 9.23
C PRO A 231 8.64 -13.64 7.88
N ALA A 232 8.93 -14.86 7.42
CA ALA A 232 8.38 -15.36 6.17
C ALA A 232 6.86 -15.60 6.25
N PRO A 233 6.12 -15.45 5.13
CA PRO A 233 6.58 -14.96 3.82
C PRO A 233 6.47 -13.44 3.69
N TRP A 234 7.52 -12.78 3.17
CA TRP A 234 7.44 -11.38 2.73
C TRP A 234 7.05 -11.30 1.26
N VAL A 235 6.36 -10.21 0.93
CA VAL A 235 5.90 -9.87 -0.41
C VAL A 235 6.49 -8.51 -0.72
N VAL A 236 7.32 -8.44 -1.75
CA VAL A 236 7.72 -7.15 -2.31
C VAL A 236 6.52 -6.64 -3.12
N SER A 237 5.64 -5.84 -2.52
CA SER A 237 4.66 -5.08 -3.29
C SER A 237 5.39 -3.97 -4.03
N VAL A 238 5.79 -4.25 -5.27
CA VAL A 238 6.00 -3.20 -6.27
C VAL A 238 4.61 -2.65 -6.57
N GLY A 239 4.17 -1.68 -5.76
CA GLY A 239 2.89 -1.01 -5.97
C GLY A 239 2.90 -0.34 -7.33
N VAL A 240 2.31 -1.01 -8.33
CA VAL A 240 1.96 -0.38 -9.60
C VAL A 240 0.78 0.53 -9.29
N GLY A 241 0.91 1.82 -9.62
CA GLY A 241 -0.01 2.86 -9.19
C GLY A 241 -1.48 2.60 -9.56
N PRO A 242 -2.43 3.32 -8.93
CA PRO A 242 -3.89 3.09 -9.01
C PRO A 242 -4.52 3.57 -10.33
N GLY A 243 -3.87 3.26 -11.45
CA GLY A 243 -4.40 3.40 -12.79
C GLY A 243 -4.02 2.25 -13.71
N ALA A 244 -3.27 1.26 -13.24
CA ALA A 244 -2.79 0.17 -14.10
C ALA A 244 -3.92 -0.79 -14.49
N VAL A 245 -4.82 -1.11 -13.55
CA VAL A 245 -6.00 -1.95 -13.83
C VAL A 245 -6.89 -1.22 -14.83
N GLU A 246 -7.15 0.07 -14.59
CA GLU A 246 -7.93 0.94 -15.46
C GLU A 246 -7.25 1.14 -16.83
N ALA A 247 -5.92 1.19 -16.88
CA ALA A 247 -5.16 1.31 -18.12
C ALA A 247 -5.23 0.01 -18.93
N MET A 248 -4.97 -1.15 -18.32
CA MET A 248 -5.10 -2.43 -19.00
C MET A 248 -6.54 -2.64 -19.48
N TRP A 249 -7.52 -2.33 -18.63
CA TRP A 249 -8.93 -2.44 -18.99
C TRP A 249 -9.31 -1.52 -20.15
N ARG A 250 -8.87 -0.25 -20.11
CA ARG A 250 -9.08 0.70 -21.20
C ARG A 250 -8.44 0.24 -22.50
N ASP A 251 -7.22 -0.31 -22.44
CA ASP A 251 -6.51 -0.83 -23.61
C ASP A 251 -7.27 -2.04 -24.21
N TYR A 252 -7.73 -2.96 -23.36
CA TYR A 252 -8.56 -4.09 -23.77
C TYR A 252 -9.88 -3.63 -24.42
N CYS A 253 -10.63 -2.73 -23.78
CA CYS A 253 -11.87 -2.17 -24.33
C CYS A 253 -11.63 -1.45 -25.67
N THR A 254 -10.55 -0.70 -25.79
CA THR A 254 -10.18 0.00 -27.02
C THR A 254 -9.86 -0.99 -28.15
N ALA A 255 -9.15 -2.08 -27.83
CA ALA A 255 -8.75 -3.08 -28.82
C ALA A 255 -9.91 -4.00 -29.27
N THR A 256 -10.86 -4.28 -28.38
CA THR A 256 -11.90 -5.30 -28.61
C THR A 256 -13.32 -4.75 -28.79
N GLY A 257 -13.56 -3.52 -28.36
CA GLY A 257 -14.90 -2.94 -28.27
C GLY A 257 -15.72 -3.44 -27.07
N ALA A 258 -15.08 -4.07 -26.08
CA ALA A 258 -15.73 -4.43 -24.82
C ALA A 258 -16.25 -3.18 -24.09
N ASP A 259 -17.37 -3.34 -23.37
CA ASP A 259 -18.00 -2.24 -22.64
C ASP A 259 -17.10 -1.80 -21.46
N PRO A 260 -16.66 -0.53 -21.37
CA PRO A 260 -15.82 -0.04 -20.29
C PRO A 260 -16.39 -0.27 -18.88
N ASP A 261 -17.72 -0.34 -18.73
CA ASP A 261 -18.39 -0.54 -17.44
C ASP A 261 -18.63 -2.03 -17.11
N SER A 262 -18.14 -2.96 -17.96
CA SER A 262 -18.36 -4.40 -17.84
C SER A 262 -17.24 -5.21 -17.17
N LEU A 263 -16.25 -4.53 -16.56
CA LEU A 263 -15.25 -5.22 -15.75
C LEU A 263 -15.93 -5.81 -14.52
N ASP A 264 -15.81 -7.12 -14.34
CA ASP A 264 -16.42 -7.83 -13.21
C ASP A 264 -15.57 -7.60 -11.93
N VAL A 265 -14.30 -8.02 -11.98
CA VAL A 265 -13.37 -7.89 -10.85
C VAL A 265 -11.93 -7.81 -11.34
N ALA A 266 -11.05 -7.23 -10.53
CA ALA A 266 -9.60 -7.36 -10.66
C ALA A 266 -9.06 -8.04 -9.39
N THR A 267 -8.49 -9.23 -9.51
CA THR A 267 -8.09 -10.05 -8.36
C THR A 267 -6.91 -10.95 -8.67
N ALA A 268 -6.19 -11.39 -7.63
CA ALA A 268 -5.09 -12.33 -7.74
C ALA A 268 -5.56 -13.77 -7.46
N PHE A 269 -4.85 -14.76 -8.00
CA PHE A 269 -5.05 -16.15 -7.61
C PHE A 269 -4.34 -16.47 -6.28
N GLY A 270 -4.89 -17.44 -5.55
CA GLY A 270 -4.26 -17.97 -4.34
C GLY A 270 -4.36 -17.05 -3.12
N ASP A 271 -3.69 -17.44 -2.04
CA ASP A 271 -3.80 -16.82 -0.72
C ASP A 271 -2.49 -16.17 -0.23
N SER A 272 -1.51 -16.07 -1.13
CA SER A 272 -0.22 -15.41 -0.94
C SER A 272 0.32 -14.92 -2.28
N PRO A 273 1.11 -13.83 -2.30
CA PRO A 273 1.71 -13.31 -3.54
C PRO A 273 2.62 -14.27 -4.29
N ALA A 274 3.42 -15.07 -3.59
CA ALA A 274 4.22 -16.10 -4.26
C ALA A 274 3.35 -17.12 -4.99
N MET A 275 2.17 -17.46 -4.43
CA MET A 275 1.20 -18.33 -5.08
C MET A 275 0.51 -17.61 -6.25
N ALA A 276 0.18 -16.32 -6.10
CA ALA A 276 -0.39 -15.51 -7.19
C ALA A 276 0.53 -15.51 -8.42
N ASP A 277 1.83 -15.26 -8.24
CA ASP A 277 2.81 -15.28 -9.33
C ASP A 277 2.92 -16.67 -9.98
N GLN A 278 2.95 -17.74 -9.17
CA GLN A 278 3.05 -19.12 -9.67
C GLN A 278 1.81 -19.52 -10.48
N LEU A 279 0.62 -19.18 -10.00
CA LEU A 279 -0.64 -19.50 -10.67
C LEU A 279 -0.83 -18.64 -11.91
N LEU A 280 -0.42 -17.37 -11.87
CA LEU A 280 -0.42 -16.49 -13.04
C LEU A 280 0.48 -17.02 -14.14
N GLU A 281 1.68 -17.53 -13.83
CA GLU A 281 2.57 -18.15 -14.83
C GLU A 281 1.89 -19.35 -15.52
N LEU A 282 1.14 -20.17 -14.76
CA LEU A 282 0.35 -21.26 -15.34
C LEU A 282 -0.80 -20.77 -16.22
N VAL A 283 -1.34 -19.57 -15.98
CA VAL A 283 -2.37 -18.97 -16.83
C VAL A 283 -1.75 -18.43 -18.12
N LEU A 284 -0.70 -17.61 -18.02
CA LEU A 284 -0.07 -16.93 -19.16
C LEU A 284 0.66 -17.90 -20.09
N HIS A 285 1.34 -18.89 -19.53
CA HIS A 285 2.29 -19.75 -20.25
C HIS A 285 2.07 -21.24 -20.02
N GLY A 286 1.16 -21.60 -19.11
CA GLY A 286 0.81 -22.97 -18.79
C GLY A 286 -0.60 -23.37 -19.22
N PRO A 287 -1.10 -24.50 -18.68
CA PRO A 287 -2.38 -25.06 -19.06
C PRO A 287 -3.58 -24.53 -18.24
N LYS A 288 -3.38 -23.63 -17.26
CA LYS A 288 -4.43 -23.26 -16.30
C LYS A 288 -5.55 -22.47 -16.98
N ARG A 289 -6.72 -23.08 -17.11
CA ARG A 289 -7.96 -22.57 -17.71
C ARG A 289 -9.18 -22.84 -16.81
N ALA A 290 -8.94 -23.19 -15.56
CA ALA A 290 -9.96 -23.37 -14.55
C ALA A 290 -9.46 -22.92 -13.16
N THR A 291 -10.42 -22.56 -12.30
CA THR A 291 -10.19 -22.14 -10.92
C THR A 291 -11.37 -22.53 -10.03
N ALA A 292 -11.11 -22.70 -8.73
CA ALA A 292 -12.14 -23.00 -7.74
C ALA A 292 -12.06 -22.08 -6.52
N GLY A 293 -13.23 -21.68 -6.01
CA GLY A 293 -13.38 -20.87 -4.80
C GLY A 293 -14.55 -21.36 -3.94
N LEU A 294 -14.58 -21.05 -2.65
CA LEU A 294 -15.72 -21.41 -1.81
C LEU A 294 -16.89 -20.49 -2.10
N LEU A 295 -18.09 -21.04 -2.24
CA LEU A 295 -19.32 -20.26 -2.47
C LEU A 295 -19.53 -19.20 -1.38
N ALA A 296 -19.10 -19.48 -0.16
CA ALA A 296 -19.17 -18.56 0.96
C ALA A 296 -18.28 -17.31 0.80
N ASP A 297 -17.34 -17.31 -0.14
CA ASP A 297 -16.48 -16.15 -0.46
C ASP A 297 -17.14 -15.18 -1.45
N PHE A 298 -18.29 -15.57 -2.03
CA PHE A 298 -19.06 -14.75 -2.97
C PHE A 298 -20.28 -14.18 -2.25
N ASP A 299 -20.10 -13.04 -1.57
CA ASP A 299 -21.13 -12.31 -0.84
C ASP A 299 -21.57 -11.01 -1.55
N ALA A 300 -22.20 -10.08 -0.83
CA ALA A 300 -22.66 -8.81 -1.40
C ALA A 300 -21.53 -7.90 -1.93
N GLY A 301 -20.26 -8.18 -1.58
CA GLY A 301 -19.08 -7.46 -2.07
C GLY A 301 -18.33 -8.15 -3.21
N THR A 302 -18.54 -9.45 -3.43
CA THR A 302 -17.94 -10.22 -4.55
C THR A 302 -19.01 -11.06 -5.23
N PRO A 303 -19.59 -10.59 -6.36
CA PRO A 303 -20.65 -11.33 -7.03
C PRO A 303 -20.13 -12.67 -7.55
N LEU A 304 -21.04 -13.64 -7.68
CA LEU A 304 -20.71 -14.91 -8.32
C LEU A 304 -20.28 -14.67 -9.78
N PRO A 305 -19.23 -15.37 -10.25
CA PRO A 305 -18.80 -15.24 -11.64
C PRO A 305 -19.93 -15.67 -12.57
N SER A 306 -20.01 -15.00 -13.72
CA SER A 306 -21.02 -15.28 -14.73
C SER A 306 -20.39 -15.58 -16.08
N VAL A 307 -20.98 -16.51 -16.83
CA VAL A 307 -20.48 -16.88 -18.16
C VAL A 307 -20.50 -15.65 -19.07
N GLY A 308 -19.35 -15.34 -19.66
CA GLY A 308 -19.12 -14.17 -20.51
C GLY A 308 -18.53 -12.96 -19.77
N ALA A 309 -18.48 -12.98 -18.44
CA ALA A 309 -17.84 -11.94 -17.64
C ALA A 309 -16.35 -11.84 -17.95
N HIS A 310 -15.83 -10.62 -17.84
CA HIS A 310 -14.41 -10.34 -18.01
C HIS A 310 -13.83 -9.84 -16.70
N TRP A 311 -12.67 -10.37 -16.35
CA TRP A 311 -11.99 -10.00 -15.12
C TRP A 311 -10.48 -9.96 -15.34
N ILE A 312 -9.80 -9.16 -14.52
CA ILE A 312 -8.36 -8.95 -14.61
C ILE A 312 -7.66 -9.79 -13.55
N VAL A 313 -6.61 -10.51 -13.95
CA VAL A 313 -5.73 -11.21 -13.02
C VAL A 313 -4.62 -10.28 -12.60
N LEU A 314 -4.42 -10.16 -11.29
CA LEU A 314 -3.31 -9.46 -10.67
C LEU A 314 -2.17 -10.43 -10.34
N ASP A 315 -0.93 -9.98 -10.50
CA ASP A 315 0.25 -10.69 -10.00
C ASP A 315 0.38 -10.54 -8.47
N GLY A 316 1.40 -11.16 -7.88
CA GLY A 316 1.68 -11.10 -6.45
C GLY A 316 1.97 -9.69 -5.93
N THR A 317 2.32 -8.75 -6.81
CA THR A 317 2.54 -7.35 -6.45
C THR A 317 1.26 -6.50 -6.54
N GLY A 318 0.19 -7.04 -7.13
CA GLY A 318 -1.05 -6.34 -7.42
C GLY A 318 -1.09 -5.71 -8.82
N ALA A 319 -0.12 -5.98 -9.69
CA ALA A 319 -0.10 -5.45 -11.04
C ALA A 319 -1.01 -6.27 -11.96
N PRO A 320 -1.81 -5.65 -12.84
CA PRO A 320 -2.64 -6.38 -13.78
C PRO A 320 -1.77 -7.05 -14.85
N ALA A 321 -2.02 -8.34 -15.08
CA ALA A 321 -1.21 -9.16 -15.97
C ALA A 321 -1.97 -9.64 -17.22
N CYS A 322 -3.24 -10.00 -17.10
CA CYS A 322 -4.07 -10.43 -18.22
C CYS A 322 -5.56 -10.19 -17.95
N VAL A 323 -6.34 -10.18 -19.04
CA VAL A 323 -7.81 -10.23 -18.97
C VAL A 323 -8.25 -11.65 -19.29
N LEU A 324 -9.11 -12.18 -18.43
CA LEU A 324 -9.77 -13.46 -18.61
C LEU A 324 -11.23 -13.25 -18.99
N GLN A 325 -11.78 -14.22 -19.73
CA GLN A 325 -13.22 -14.33 -19.93
C GLN A 325 -13.72 -15.66 -19.38
N THR A 326 -14.71 -15.60 -18.50
CA THR A 326 -15.38 -16.77 -17.93
C THR A 326 -16.17 -17.51 -19.01
N THR A 327 -15.94 -18.81 -19.16
CA THR A 327 -16.57 -19.66 -20.19
C THR A 327 -17.56 -20.68 -19.63
N ASP A 328 -17.39 -21.09 -18.37
CA ASP A 328 -18.24 -22.04 -17.67
C ASP A 328 -18.23 -21.75 -16.17
N VAL A 329 -19.39 -21.82 -15.52
CA VAL A 329 -19.52 -21.67 -14.06
C VAL A 329 -20.50 -22.71 -13.57
N ARG A 330 -20.10 -23.45 -12.53
CA ARG A 330 -20.99 -24.37 -11.81
C ARG A 330 -20.67 -24.37 -10.33
N THR A 331 -21.65 -24.70 -9.50
CA THR A 331 -21.47 -24.92 -8.07
C THR A 331 -21.65 -26.39 -7.70
N GLY A 332 -20.88 -26.90 -6.75
CA GLY A 332 -21.08 -28.22 -6.18
C GLY A 332 -20.11 -28.51 -5.04
N LEU A 333 -20.21 -29.69 -4.44
CA LEU A 333 -19.25 -30.10 -3.40
C LEU A 333 -17.84 -30.26 -3.99
N LEU A 334 -16.81 -30.11 -3.15
CA LEU A 334 -15.40 -30.27 -3.55
C LEU A 334 -15.15 -31.58 -4.32
N GLY A 335 -15.72 -32.68 -3.84
CA GLY A 335 -15.58 -34.01 -4.46
C GLY A 335 -16.24 -34.16 -5.83
N SER A 336 -17.08 -33.20 -6.26
CA SER A 336 -17.76 -33.22 -7.57
C SER A 336 -16.86 -32.87 -8.74
N VAL A 337 -15.63 -32.42 -8.48
CA VAL A 337 -14.60 -32.22 -9.50
C VAL A 337 -14.39 -33.49 -10.33
N ASP A 338 -14.25 -33.35 -11.65
CA ASP A 338 -13.89 -34.43 -12.56
C ASP A 338 -12.43 -34.31 -13.02
N ASP A 339 -11.93 -35.36 -13.68
CA ASP A 339 -10.54 -35.41 -14.14
C ASP A 339 -10.25 -34.32 -15.19
N ALA A 340 -11.27 -33.93 -15.97
CA ALA A 340 -11.14 -32.88 -16.98
C ALA A 340 -10.91 -31.52 -16.31
N PHE A 341 -11.67 -31.19 -15.26
CA PHE A 341 -11.50 -29.95 -14.51
C PHE A 341 -10.12 -29.87 -13.84
N ALA A 342 -9.67 -30.95 -13.20
CA ALA A 342 -8.33 -30.98 -12.61
C ALA A 342 -7.23 -30.80 -13.67
N LEU A 343 -7.43 -31.37 -14.87
CA LEU A 343 -6.53 -31.21 -16.00
C LEU A 343 -6.50 -29.77 -16.54
N ASP A 344 -7.67 -29.13 -16.60
CA ASP A 344 -7.88 -27.75 -17.05
C ASP A 344 -7.35 -26.74 -16.02
N GLU A 345 -7.46 -27.01 -14.73
CA GLU A 345 -6.89 -26.15 -13.69
C GLU A 345 -5.36 -26.18 -13.73
N GLY A 346 -4.78 -27.30 -14.15
CA GLY A 346 -3.39 -27.32 -14.63
C GLY A 346 -2.33 -27.22 -13.53
N GLU A 347 -2.74 -27.24 -12.27
CA GLU A 347 -1.87 -27.21 -11.09
C GLU A 347 -1.30 -28.59 -10.76
N GLY A 348 -0.14 -28.60 -10.09
CA GLY A 348 0.47 -29.82 -9.56
C GLY A 348 0.73 -30.89 -10.62
N ASP A 349 0.39 -32.15 -10.33
CA ASP A 349 0.52 -33.26 -11.28
C ASP A 349 -0.67 -33.40 -12.25
N ARG A 350 -1.66 -32.49 -12.15
CA ARG A 350 -2.87 -32.40 -12.98
C ARG A 350 -3.80 -33.60 -12.85
N THR A 351 -3.64 -34.42 -11.82
CA THR A 351 -4.59 -35.47 -11.48
C THR A 351 -5.65 -34.96 -10.53
N ARG A 352 -6.84 -35.56 -10.60
CA ARG A 352 -7.93 -35.29 -9.64
C ARG A 352 -7.52 -35.57 -8.18
N GLY A 353 -6.64 -36.54 -7.96
CA GLY A 353 -6.15 -36.89 -6.63
C GLY A 353 -5.32 -35.78 -6.00
N ASP A 354 -4.34 -35.26 -6.74
CA ASP A 354 -3.50 -34.13 -6.30
C ASP A 354 -4.32 -32.85 -6.15
N TRP A 355 -5.21 -32.58 -7.12
CA TRP A 355 -6.13 -31.44 -7.08
C TRP A 355 -6.95 -31.41 -5.79
N LEU A 356 -7.59 -32.53 -5.44
CA LEU A 356 -8.39 -32.66 -4.22
C LEU A 356 -7.53 -32.48 -2.96
N ALA A 357 -6.31 -33.02 -2.95
CA ALA A 357 -5.40 -32.87 -1.82
C ALA A 357 -4.95 -31.41 -1.64
N GLY A 358 -4.64 -30.71 -2.73
CA GLY A 358 -4.29 -29.29 -2.74
C GLY A 358 -5.42 -28.40 -2.26
N HIS A 359 -6.62 -28.58 -2.82
CA HIS A 359 -7.77 -27.76 -2.50
C HIS A 359 -8.30 -27.96 -1.08
N ARG A 360 -8.20 -29.18 -0.52
CA ARG A 360 -8.49 -29.38 0.92
C ARG A 360 -7.58 -28.54 1.80
N ARG A 361 -6.26 -28.62 1.58
CA ARG A 361 -5.30 -27.81 2.36
C ARG A 361 -5.55 -26.32 2.20
N TYR A 362 -5.92 -25.87 0.99
CA TYR A 362 -6.23 -24.48 0.72
C TYR A 362 -7.50 -24.03 1.46
N PHE A 363 -8.61 -24.76 1.31
CA PHE A 363 -9.88 -24.42 1.95
C PHE A 363 -9.85 -24.57 3.46
N GLU A 364 -9.09 -25.51 4.03
CA GLU A 364 -8.83 -25.60 5.47
C GLU A 364 -8.21 -24.29 6.01
N ARG A 365 -7.16 -23.77 5.36
CA ARG A 365 -6.55 -22.48 5.74
C ARG A 365 -7.53 -21.33 5.61
N GLN A 366 -8.37 -21.34 4.58
CA GLN A 366 -9.38 -20.31 4.38
C GLN A 366 -10.49 -20.35 5.43
N GLY A 367 -10.91 -21.54 5.86
CA GLY A 367 -11.87 -21.72 6.95
C GLY A 367 -11.31 -21.24 8.30
N GLU A 368 -10.05 -21.56 8.60
CA GLU A 368 -9.35 -21.03 9.79
C GLU A 368 -9.34 -19.50 9.81
N ARG A 369 -9.04 -18.84 8.69
CA ARG A 369 -9.08 -17.38 8.56
C ARG A 369 -10.47 -16.80 8.79
N ARG A 370 -11.52 -17.48 8.33
CA ARG A 370 -12.93 -17.09 8.54
C ARG A 370 -13.44 -17.39 9.95
N GLY A 371 -12.67 -18.10 10.76
CA GLY A 371 -13.12 -18.60 12.07
C GLY A 371 -14.19 -19.71 11.99
N THR A 372 -14.40 -20.29 10.80
CA THR A 372 -15.34 -21.39 10.57
C THR A 372 -14.60 -22.50 9.80
N PRO A 373 -14.32 -23.65 10.42
CA PRO A 373 -13.56 -24.73 9.77
C PRO A 373 -14.25 -25.23 8.49
N PHE A 374 -13.46 -25.48 7.45
CA PHE A 374 -13.95 -26.02 6.18
C PHE A 374 -14.56 -27.41 6.35
N ASP A 375 -15.79 -27.60 5.88
CA ASP A 375 -16.46 -28.90 5.83
C ASP A 375 -16.75 -29.34 4.37
N GLU A 376 -15.95 -30.29 3.87
CA GLU A 376 -16.06 -30.80 2.50
C GLU A 376 -17.40 -31.48 2.17
N THR A 377 -18.23 -31.79 3.18
CA THR A 377 -19.53 -32.46 3.00
C THR A 377 -20.70 -31.49 2.88
N THR A 378 -20.53 -30.25 3.32
CA THR A 378 -21.60 -29.25 3.36
C THR A 378 -21.27 -27.98 2.59
N GLU A 379 -20.00 -27.62 2.47
CA GLU A 379 -19.59 -26.42 1.76
C GLU A 379 -19.59 -26.59 0.24
N GLN A 380 -20.16 -25.58 -0.41
CA GLN A 380 -20.25 -25.51 -1.86
C GLN A 380 -19.02 -24.81 -2.42
N VAL A 381 -18.48 -25.35 -3.50
CA VAL A 381 -17.38 -24.80 -4.27
C VAL A 381 -17.94 -24.26 -5.59
N VAL A 382 -17.52 -23.06 -5.96
CA VAL A 382 -17.69 -22.48 -7.29
C VAL A 382 -16.55 -22.97 -8.15
N PHE A 383 -16.88 -23.66 -9.24
CA PHE A 383 -15.95 -24.13 -10.25
C PHE A 383 -16.12 -23.26 -11.48
N GLU A 384 -15.04 -22.61 -11.90
CA GLU A 384 -15.02 -21.70 -13.01
C GLU A 384 -14.01 -22.18 -14.06
N ARG A 385 -14.40 -22.12 -15.35
CA ARG A 385 -13.45 -22.16 -16.46
C ARG A 385 -13.38 -20.81 -17.13
N PHE A 386 -12.22 -20.51 -17.69
CA PHE A 386 -11.96 -19.27 -18.37
C PHE A 386 -11.03 -19.47 -19.56
N ARG A 387 -10.93 -18.43 -20.38
CA ARG A 387 -9.90 -18.30 -21.40
C ARG A 387 -9.17 -16.97 -21.24
N VAL A 388 -7.90 -16.93 -21.63
CA VAL A 388 -7.12 -15.69 -21.69
C VAL A 388 -7.54 -14.94 -22.95
N VAL A 389 -7.95 -13.68 -22.82
CA VAL A 389 -8.38 -12.85 -23.96
C VAL A 389 -7.48 -11.63 -24.21
N TRP A 390 -6.59 -11.31 -23.27
CA TRP A 390 -5.64 -10.20 -23.37
C TRP A 390 -4.43 -10.43 -22.46
N PRO A 391 -3.21 -9.99 -22.84
CA PRO A 391 -2.86 -9.33 -24.10
C PRO A 391 -2.76 -10.30 -25.29
N PRO A 392 -2.75 -9.81 -26.55
CA PRO A 392 -2.84 -10.66 -27.74
C PRO A 392 -1.75 -11.72 -27.89
N GLU A 393 -0.60 -11.52 -27.22
CA GLU A 393 0.55 -12.41 -27.24
C GLU A 393 0.31 -13.72 -26.49
N VAL A 394 -0.57 -13.69 -25.48
CA VAL A 394 -0.91 -14.84 -24.61
C VAL A 394 -2.38 -15.24 -24.70
N ALA A 395 -3.20 -14.47 -25.43
CA ALA A 395 -4.61 -14.77 -25.62
C ALA A 395 -4.82 -16.13 -26.32
N ASP A 396 -5.81 -16.87 -25.84
CA ASP A 396 -6.23 -18.15 -26.39
C ASP A 396 -6.87 -17.94 -27.77
N ARG A 397 -6.39 -18.68 -28.78
CA ARG A 397 -6.82 -18.59 -30.18
C ARG A 397 -7.83 -19.64 -30.58
#